data_AF-A0A919BQ38-F1
#
_entry.id   AF-A0A919BQ38-F1
#
_cell.length_a   1.000
_cell.length_b   1.000
_cell.length_c   1.000
_cell.angle_alpha   90.00
_cell.angle_beta   90.00
_cell.angle_gamma   90.00
#
_symmetry.space_group_name_H-M   'P 1'
#
loop_
_entity.id
_entity.type
_entity.pdbx_description
1 polymer ?
#
loop_
_entity_poly.entity_id
_entity_poly.type
_entity_poly.pdbx_seq_one_letter_code
_entity_poly.pdbx_strand_id
1 'polypeptide(L)' 'MDTKIDDIVRAEWCEVLDVTSPEPGDDFFEIGGNSLLAVSLVERVESRLGVEVALEDFFLDGRLETLVSAARAAAK' A
#
# COMPACT_ATOMS: atom_id res chain seq x y z
N MET A 1 -8.51 16.01 5.04
CA MET A 1 -7.29 15.98 5.89
C MET A 1 -6.75 14.55 5.89
N ASP A 2 -6.51 13.97 4.71
CA ASP A 2 -6.36 12.52 4.49
C ASP A 2 -5.05 12.17 3.75
N THR A 3 -4.20 13.18 3.56
CA THR A 3 -2.94 13.14 2.82
C THR A 3 -1.90 12.30 3.56
N LYS A 4 -1.95 12.26 4.90
CA LYS A 4 -0.92 11.59 5.71
C LYS A 4 -0.87 10.07 5.52
N ILE A 5 -2.02 9.41 5.38
CA ILE A 5 -2.09 7.95 5.14
C ILE A 5 -1.55 7.65 3.74
N ASP A 6 -1.96 8.46 2.77
CA ASP A 6 -1.56 8.31 1.38
C ASP A 6 -0.04 8.49 1.18
N ASP A 7 0.58 9.51 1.80
CA ASP A 7 2.03 9.69 1.81
C ASP A 7 2.77 8.50 2.43
N ILE A 8 2.28 7.95 3.54
CA ILE A 8 2.90 6.80 4.22
C ILE A 8 2.83 5.56 3.32
N VAL A 9 1.67 5.26 2.76
CA VAL A 9 1.49 4.11 1.87
C VAL A 9 2.36 4.25 0.63
N ARG A 10 2.40 5.45 0.01
CA ARG A 10 3.28 5.74 -1.14
C ARG A 10 4.75 5.58 -0.80
N ALA A 11 5.19 6.08 0.34
CA ALA A 11 6.59 5.96 0.75
C ALA A 11 7.00 4.50 0.95
N GLU A 12 6.20 3.71 1.67
CA GLU A 12 6.51 2.28 1.87
C GLU A 12 6.42 1.50 0.55
N TRP A 13 5.51 1.87 -0.37
CA TRP A 13 5.42 1.29 -1.71
C TRP A 13 6.71 1.54 -2.52
N CYS A 14 7.19 2.79 -2.53
CA CYS A 14 8.44 3.18 -3.19
C CYS A 14 9.62 2.35 -2.66
N GLU A 15 9.73 2.22 -1.34
CA GLU A 15 10.81 1.51 -0.67
C GLU A 15 10.78 -0.01 -0.95
N VAL A 16 9.60 -0.60 -1.06
CA VAL A 16 9.44 -2.05 -1.28
C VAL A 16 9.69 -2.43 -2.74
N LEU A 17 9.26 -1.58 -3.68
CA LEU A 17 9.35 -1.85 -5.12
C LEU A 17 10.53 -1.15 -5.80
N ASP A 18 11.33 -0.38 -5.05
CA ASP A 18 12.44 0.43 -5.56
C ASP A 18 11.99 1.40 -6.69
N VAL A 19 10.80 1.98 -6.54
CA VAL A 19 10.22 2.94 -7.51
C VAL A 19 10.24 4.36 -6.96
N THR A 20 10.43 5.36 -7.83
CA THR A 20 10.62 6.75 -7.41
C THR A 20 9.32 7.55 -7.29
N SER A 21 8.29 7.24 -8.09
CA SER A 21 7.03 7.97 -8.09
C SER A 21 5.89 7.06 -8.55
N PRO A 22 5.25 6.31 -7.65
CA PRO A 22 4.15 5.44 -8.00
C PRO A 22 2.88 6.25 -8.28
N GLU A 23 2.18 5.89 -9.34
CA GLU A 23 0.87 6.43 -9.67
C GLU A 23 -0.23 5.64 -8.93
N PRO A 24 -1.39 6.25 -8.64
CA PRO A 24 -2.50 5.55 -7.97
C PRO A 24 -2.94 4.27 -8.70
N GLY A 25 -2.80 4.28 -10.03
CA GLY A 25 -3.15 3.17 -10.91
C GLY A 25 -2.05 2.13 -11.11
N ASP A 26 -0.85 2.31 -10.51
CA ASP A 26 0.23 1.33 -10.64
C ASP A 26 -0.16 0.03 -9.94
N ASP A 27 -0.10 -1.06 -10.71
CA ASP A 27 -0.28 -2.41 -10.21
C ASP A 27 1.02 -2.94 -9.62
N PHE A 28 0.94 -3.38 -8.37
CA PHE A 28 2.06 -3.91 -7.60
C PHE A 28 2.73 -5.10 -8.27
N PHE A 29 1.94 -6.01 -8.85
CA PHE A 29 2.44 -7.25 -9.45
C PHE A 29 3.01 -7.01 -10.85
N GLU A 30 2.47 -6.05 -11.61
CA GLU A 30 3.00 -5.69 -12.93
C GLU A 30 4.40 -5.03 -12.86
N ILE A 31 4.66 -4.24 -11.82
CA ILE A 31 5.95 -3.54 -11.65
C ILE A 31 7.03 -4.39 -10.93
N GLY A 32 6.76 -5.67 -10.70
CA GLY A 32 7.74 -6.63 -10.13
C GLY A 32 7.50 -7.00 -8.65
N GLY A 33 6.38 -6.57 -8.08
CA GLY A 33 5.94 -6.99 -6.75
C GLY A 33 5.53 -8.46 -6.71
N ASN A 34 5.64 -9.05 -5.53
CA ASN A 34 5.27 -10.44 -5.27
C ASN A 34 4.59 -10.57 -3.91
N SER A 35 3.97 -11.71 -3.62
CA SER A 35 3.19 -11.90 -2.39
C SER A 35 4.00 -11.66 -1.10
N LEU A 36 5.31 -11.95 -1.09
CA LEU A 36 6.18 -11.68 0.07
C LEU A 36 6.41 -10.18 0.28
N LEU A 37 6.66 -9.45 -0.81
CA LEU A 37 6.80 -7.99 -0.78
C LEU A 37 5.47 -7.33 -0.40
N ALA A 38 4.34 -7.85 -0.89
CA ALA A 38 3.00 -7.36 -0.54
C ALA A 38 2.73 -7.49 0.97
N VAL A 39 3.01 -8.66 1.56
CA VAL A 39 2.88 -8.87 3.01
C VAL A 39 3.81 -7.91 3.77
N SER A 40 5.07 -7.81 3.34
CA SER A 40 6.06 -6.93 4.00
C SER A 40 5.68 -5.45 3.93
N LEU A 41 5.14 -5.00 2.79
CA LEU A 41 4.64 -3.64 2.60
C LEU A 41 3.53 -3.32 3.60
N VAL A 42 2.63 -4.27 3.79
CA VAL A 42 1.44 -4.06 4.60
C VAL A 42 1.79 -4.05 6.08
N GLU A 43 2.60 -5.00 6.54
CA GLU A 43 3.11 -4.99 7.91
C GLU A 43 3.82 -3.66 8.24
N ARG A 44 4.55 -3.08 7.28
CA ARG A 44 5.16 -1.75 7.43
C ARG A 44 4.12 -0.66 7.53
N VAL A 45 3.15 -0.62 6.62
CA VAL A 45 2.06 0.37 6.63
C VAL A 45 1.27 0.29 7.94
N GLU A 46 0.89 -0.91 8.37
CA GLU A 46 0.21 -1.19 9.63
C GLU A 46 1.04 -0.72 10.83
N SER A 47 2.34 -1.01 10.86
CA SER A 47 3.25 -0.57 11.92
C SER A 47 3.37 0.96 11.99
N ARG A 48 3.40 1.64 10.83
CA ARG A 48 3.49 3.11 10.75
C ARG A 48 2.20 3.81 11.15
N LEU A 49 1.06 3.24 10.78
CA LEU A 49 -0.26 3.82 11.01
C LEU A 49 -0.88 3.37 12.34
N GLY A 50 -0.45 2.24 12.89
CA GLY A 50 -1.03 1.61 14.07
C GLY A 50 -2.44 1.04 13.83
N VAL A 51 -2.71 0.56 12.62
CA VAL A 51 -4.02 0.03 12.19
C VAL A 51 -3.84 -1.32 11.49
N GLU A 52 -4.90 -2.11 11.38
CA GLU A 52 -4.89 -3.39 10.66
C GLU A 52 -5.54 -3.21 9.28
N VAL A 53 -4.78 -3.42 8.21
CA VAL A 53 -5.20 -3.14 6.84
C VAL A 53 -5.68 -4.43 6.17
N ALA A 54 -6.95 -4.46 5.77
CA ALA A 54 -7.50 -5.60 5.05
C ALA A 54 -6.89 -5.74 3.65
N LEU A 55 -6.32 -6.91 3.37
CA LEU A 55 -5.61 -7.18 2.11
C LEU A 55 -6.45 -7.82 1.01
N GLU A 56 -7.69 -8.19 1.28
CA GLU A 56 -8.56 -8.86 0.30
C GLU A 56 -8.66 -8.06 -1.00
N ASP A 57 -9.03 -6.78 -0.92
CA ASP A 57 -9.14 -5.91 -2.10
C ASP A 57 -7.78 -5.68 -2.78
N PHE A 58 -6.70 -5.56 -2.01
CA PHE A 58 -5.36 -5.36 -2.56
C PHE A 58 -4.85 -6.59 -3.32
N PHE A 59 -5.12 -7.81 -2.85
CA PHE A 59 -4.76 -9.03 -3.57
C PHE A 59 -5.58 -9.25 -4.83
N LEU A 60 -6.82 -8.77 -4.87
CA LEU A 60 -7.70 -8.85 -6.04
C LEU A 60 -7.28 -7.89 -7.15
N ASP A 61 -6.82 -6.71 -6.76
CA ASP A 61 -6.76 -5.55 -7.63
C ASP A 61 -5.34 -5.01 -7.84
N GLY A 62 -4.43 -5.28 -6.90
CA GLY A 62 -3.00 -4.99 -6.99
C GLY A 62 -2.63 -3.51 -6.99
N ARG A 63 -3.57 -2.56 -7.02
CA ARG A 63 -3.27 -1.14 -7.20
C ARG A 63 -2.94 -0.39 -5.91
N LEU A 64 -2.09 0.65 -6.05
CA LEU A 64 -1.76 1.58 -4.98
C LEU A 64 -3.01 2.25 -4.37
N GLU A 65 -3.94 2.70 -5.21
CA GLU A 65 -5.17 3.36 -4.74
C GLU A 65 -6.01 2.45 -3.81
N THR A 66 -6.02 1.15 -4.10
CA THR A 66 -6.78 0.15 -3.34
C THR A 66 -6.18 -0.03 -1.96
N LEU A 67 -4.85 -0.10 -1.87
CA LEU A 67 -4.13 -0.13 -0.59
C LEU A 67 -4.36 1.14 0.23
N VAL A 68 -4.30 2.32 -0.40
CA VAL A 68 -4.58 3.60 0.27
C VAL A 68 -6.01 3.65 0.81
N SER A 69 -6.98 3.17 0.03
CA SER A 69 -8.38 3.10 0.43
C SER A 69 -8.58 2.17 1.63
N ALA A 70 -7.97 0.99 1.60
CA ALA A 70 -8.02 0.03 2.71
C ALA A 70 -7.40 0.61 3.99
N ALA A 71 -6.23 1.26 3.88
CA ALA A 71 -5.58 1.90 5.02
C ALA A 71 -6.40 3.04 5.62
N ARG A 72 -7.09 3.82 4.78
CA ARG A 72 -8.02 4.87 5.24
C ARG A 72 -9.24 4.29 5.94
N ALA A 73 -9.79 3.19 5.43
CA ALA A 73 -10.91 2.51 6.04
C ALA A 73 -10.55 1.94 7.42
N ALA A 74 -9.32 1.43 7.58
CA ALA A 74 -8.80 0.92 8.84
C ALA A 74 -8.51 2.01 9.91
N ALA A 75 -8.16 3.21 9.47
CA ALA A 75 -7.85 4.34 10.36
C ALA A 75 -9.07 5.16 10.81
N LYS A 76 -10.28 4.79 10.37
CA LYS A 76 -11.54 5.49 10.67
C LYS A 76 -12.27 4.84 11.85
#